data_AF-A0A955U160-F1
#
_entry.id   AF-A0A955U160-F1
#
_cell.length_a   1.000
_cell.length_b   1.000
_cell.length_c   1.000
_cell.angle_alpha   90.00
_cell.angle_beta   90.00
_cell.angle_gamma   90.00
#
_symmetry.space_group_name_H-M   'P 1'
#
loop_
_entity.id
_entity.type
_entity.pdbx_description
1 polymer ?
#
loop_
_entity_poly.entity_id
_entity_poly.type
_entity_poly.pdbx_seq_one_letter_code
_entity_poly.pdbx_strand_id
1 'polypeptide(L)'
;MTKTTRKTATKSKPQKRADKYVYAFGKKTEGNANMRELLGGKGANLAEMASIGLPVPPGFTISTEVCNYFYSHKETYPPSLIKDVEAAVAQIEKQLGKKFGANANPLLVSVRSGARDSMPGMMDTILNLGLNDETVEGLATGSGNSRFAWDCYRRFIQM
;
A
#
# COMPACT_ATOMS: atom_id res chain seq x y z
N MET A 1 24.69 6.76 58.60
CA MET A 1 25.33 6.55 57.28
C MET A 1 24.50 5.54 56.50
N THR A 2 23.67 5.98 55.56
CA THR A 2 22.98 5.07 54.62
C THR A 2 22.62 5.87 53.37
N LYS A 3 23.49 5.83 52.35
CA LYS A 3 23.26 6.44 51.04
C LYS A 3 22.48 5.46 50.17
N THR A 4 21.23 5.78 49.87
CA THR A 4 20.42 5.06 48.87
C THR A 4 20.79 5.57 47.48
N THR A 5 21.53 4.77 46.70
CA THR A 5 21.89 5.07 45.31
C THR A 5 20.73 4.72 44.38
N ARG A 6 20.10 5.75 43.80
CA ARG A 6 19.14 5.62 42.68
C ARG A 6 19.90 5.15 41.44
N LYS A 7 19.58 3.95 40.94
CA LYS A 7 19.96 3.50 39.59
C LYS A 7 19.17 4.30 38.56
N THR A 8 19.85 5.17 37.81
CA THR A 8 19.34 5.82 36.61
C THR A 8 19.13 4.77 35.51
N ALA A 9 17.87 4.60 35.09
CA ALA A 9 17.51 3.79 33.93
C ALA A 9 18.10 4.42 32.66
N THR A 10 18.97 3.68 31.99
CA THR A 10 19.53 4.01 30.69
C THR A 10 18.43 3.95 29.63
N LYS A 11 18.07 5.11 29.06
CA LYS A 11 17.22 5.19 27.87
C LYS A 11 17.95 4.51 26.70
N SER A 12 17.45 3.35 26.27
CA SER A 12 17.93 2.66 25.07
C SER A 12 17.63 3.52 23.83
N LYS A 13 18.66 3.84 23.05
CA LYS A 13 18.50 4.48 21.72
C LYS A 13 17.66 3.56 20.81
N PRO A 14 16.73 4.10 20.00
CA PRO A 14 15.98 3.28 19.07
C PRO A 14 16.94 2.70 18.03
N GLN A 15 16.98 1.38 17.97
CA GLN A 15 17.79 0.61 17.05
C GLN A 15 17.28 0.87 15.63
N LYS A 16 18.14 1.40 14.76
CA LYS A 16 17.83 1.69 13.36
C LYS A 16 17.47 0.37 12.67
N ARG A 17 16.18 0.07 12.57
CA ARG A 17 15.66 -1.06 11.78
C ARG A 17 16.04 -0.78 10.33
N ALA A 18 16.36 -1.82 9.57
CA ALA A 18 16.45 -1.70 8.12
C ALA A 18 15.15 -1.04 7.63
N ASP A 19 15.27 0.07 6.91
CA ASP A 19 14.15 0.96 6.61
C ASP A 19 13.12 0.19 5.77
N LYS A 20 12.03 -0.25 6.41
CA LYS A 20 10.93 -0.96 5.76
C LYS A 20 9.94 0.08 5.24
N TYR A 21 9.78 0.13 3.92
CA TYR A 21 8.97 1.16 3.28
C TYR A 21 7.55 0.72 2.92
N VAL A 22 7.31 -0.58 2.76
CA VAL A 22 6.02 -1.13 2.30
C VAL A 22 5.38 -1.99 3.38
N TYR A 23 4.10 -1.74 3.67
CA TYR A 23 3.35 -2.38 4.75
C TYR A 23 2.08 -3.03 4.20
N ALA A 24 1.98 -4.35 4.28
CA ALA A 24 0.82 -5.09 3.80
C ALA A 24 -0.41 -4.96 4.72
N PHE A 25 -1.61 -5.05 4.14
CA PHE A 25 -2.89 -5.23 4.83
C PHE A 25 -3.77 -6.24 4.08
N GLY A 26 -4.70 -6.90 4.80
CA GLY A 26 -5.57 -7.95 4.27
C GLY A 26 -5.55 -9.16 5.19
N LYS A 27 -5.31 -10.37 4.67
CA LYS A 27 -5.15 -11.57 5.53
C LYS A 27 -3.90 -11.48 6.41
N LYS A 28 -2.84 -10.88 5.87
CA LYS A 28 -1.62 -10.54 6.61
C LYS A 28 -1.55 -9.03 6.70
N THR A 29 -1.45 -8.52 7.92
CA THR A 29 -1.42 -7.08 8.19
C THR A 29 -0.19 -6.72 8.99
N GLU A 30 0.52 -5.69 8.54
CA GLU A 30 1.81 -5.25 9.08
C GLU A 30 1.75 -3.83 9.68
N GLY A 31 0.55 -3.23 9.70
CA GLY A 31 0.25 -1.93 10.29
C GLY A 31 -0.87 -1.98 11.33
N ASN A 32 -1.18 -0.84 11.95
CA ASN A 32 -2.32 -0.65 12.85
C ASN A 32 -2.67 0.85 12.96
N ALA A 33 -3.75 1.18 13.67
CA ALA A 33 -4.23 2.56 13.84
C ALA A 33 -3.18 3.52 14.44
N ASN A 34 -2.25 3.03 15.28
CA ASN A 34 -1.22 3.86 15.92
C ASN A 34 -0.12 4.30 14.94
N MET A 35 -0.03 3.69 13.76
CA MET A 35 0.99 4.01 12.74
C MET A 35 0.55 5.11 11.77
N ARG A 36 -0.37 5.99 12.19
CA ARG A 36 -0.93 7.07 11.36
C ARG A 36 0.11 8.04 10.81
N GLU A 37 1.18 8.32 11.56
CA GLU A 37 2.26 9.18 11.08
C GLU A 37 3.06 8.54 9.93
N LEU A 38 3.21 7.22 9.97
CA LEU A 38 4.00 6.44 9.02
C LEU A 38 3.20 5.99 7.80
N LEU A 39 1.94 5.57 7.99
CA LEU A 39 1.08 4.99 6.95
C LEU A 39 0.03 5.98 6.42
N GLY A 40 -0.04 7.17 7.01
CA GLY A 40 -1.15 8.09 6.81
C GLY A 40 -2.47 7.58 7.42
N GLY A 41 -3.48 8.45 7.44
CA GLY A 41 -4.78 8.13 8.02
C GLY A 41 -5.50 6.99 7.30
N LYS A 42 -5.45 6.94 5.96
CA LYS A 42 -6.11 5.89 5.18
C LYS A 42 -5.40 4.53 5.33
N GLY A 43 -4.07 4.51 5.24
CA GLY A 43 -3.29 3.27 5.36
C GLY A 43 -3.40 2.67 6.77
N ALA A 44 -3.29 3.50 7.81
CA ALA A 44 -3.47 3.05 9.19
C ALA A 44 -4.88 2.49 9.44
N ASN A 45 -5.93 3.15 8.93
CA ASN A 45 -7.30 2.65 9.08
C ASN A 45 -7.56 1.36 8.29
N LEU A 46 -7.02 1.21 7.07
CA LEU A 46 -7.13 -0.03 6.31
C LEU A 46 -6.45 -1.19 7.02
N ALA A 47 -5.27 -0.93 7.61
CA ALA A 47 -4.57 -1.92 8.42
C ALA A 47 -5.37 -2.29 9.67
N GLU A 48 -5.95 -1.31 10.38
CA GLU A 48 -6.80 -1.56 11.54
C GLU A 48 -8.05 -2.37 11.18
N MET A 49 -8.75 -1.99 10.12
CA MET A 49 -9.92 -2.73 9.64
C MET A 49 -9.57 -4.18 9.29
N ALA A 50 -8.43 -4.40 8.64
CA ALA A 50 -7.96 -5.74 8.30
C ALA A 50 -7.52 -6.54 9.54
N SER A 51 -6.88 -5.91 10.53
CA SER A 51 -6.42 -6.57 11.76
C SER A 51 -7.57 -7.04 12.65
N ILE A 52 -8.68 -6.31 12.68
CA ILE A 52 -9.91 -6.70 13.41
C ILE A 52 -10.79 -7.68 12.61
N GLY A 53 -10.36 -8.11 11.42
CA GLY A 53 -11.03 -9.15 10.63
C GLY A 53 -12.17 -8.67 9.74
N LEU A 54 -12.29 -7.36 9.47
CA LEU A 54 -13.23 -6.89 8.45
C LEU A 54 -12.80 -7.34 7.05
N PRO A 55 -13.75 -7.55 6.12
CA PRO A 55 -13.45 -8.00 4.75
C PRO A 55 -12.84 -6.87 3.92
N VAL A 56 -11.57 -6.56 4.17
CA VAL A 56 -10.78 -5.58 3.43
C VAL A 56 -10.06 -6.28 2.28
N PRO A 57 -10.21 -5.82 1.02
CA PRO A 57 -9.41 -6.33 -0.09
C PRO A 57 -7.91 -6.18 0.21
N PRO A 58 -7.10 -7.21 -0.06
CA PRO A 58 -5.67 -7.18 0.27
C PRO A 58 -4.95 -6.09 -0.53
N GLY A 59 -3.97 -5.47 0.11
CA GLY A 59 -3.20 -4.37 -0.45
C GLY A 59 -1.96 -4.07 0.37
N PHE A 60 -1.31 -2.95 0.07
CA PHE A 60 -0.20 -2.44 0.85
C PHE A 60 -0.19 -0.92 0.88
N THR A 61 0.48 -0.36 1.87
CA THR A 61 0.75 1.07 2.00
C THR A 61 2.24 1.31 1.85
N ILE A 62 2.60 2.28 1.00
CA ILE A 62 3.95 2.83 0.95
C ILE A 62 4.02 3.94 2.01
N SER A 63 4.98 3.84 2.92
CA SER A 63 5.12 4.76 4.04
C SER A 63 5.42 6.20 3.63
N THR A 64 5.06 7.14 4.50
CA THR A 64 5.37 8.58 4.36
C THR A 64 6.87 8.86 4.30
N GLU A 65 7.71 7.97 4.83
CA GLU A 65 9.17 8.05 4.75
C GLU A 65 9.68 8.01 3.31
N VAL A 66 9.01 7.30 2.40
CA VAL A 66 9.35 7.29 0.97
C VAL A 66 9.11 8.67 0.35
N CYS A 67 8.03 9.34 0.74
CA CYS A 67 7.74 10.70 0.28
C CYS A 67 8.84 11.66 0.75
N ASN A 68 9.24 11.58 2.03
CA ASN A 68 10.34 12.37 2.56
C ASN A 68 11.65 12.07 1.83
N TYR A 69 11.96 10.79 1.59
CA TYR A 69 13.14 10.38 0.84
C TYR A 69 13.14 10.99 -0.57
N PHE A 70 12.01 10.92 -1.26
CA PHE A 70 11.86 11.46 -2.61
C PHE A 70 12.24 12.94 -2.68
N TYR A 71 11.68 13.77 -1.79
CA TYR A 71 12.01 15.20 -1.76
C TYR A 71 13.44 15.48 -1.27
N SER A 72 14.00 14.67 -0.37
CA SER A 72 15.37 14.88 0.12
C SER A 72 16.46 14.33 -0.80
N HIS A 73 16.12 13.46 -1.77
CA HIS A 73 17.07 12.79 -2.67
C HIS A 73 16.83 13.13 -4.14
N LYS A 74 16.49 14.39 -4.44
CA LYS A 74 16.32 14.88 -5.84
C LYS A 74 15.31 14.05 -6.63
N GLU A 75 14.17 13.77 -6.02
CA GLU A 75 13.06 13.06 -6.68
C GLU A 75 13.43 11.63 -7.09
N THR A 76 14.32 11.00 -6.32
CA THR A 76 14.68 9.58 -6.47
C THR A 76 14.07 8.74 -5.35
N TYR A 77 13.96 7.43 -5.58
CA TYR A 77 13.39 6.50 -4.61
C TYR A 77 14.49 5.70 -3.87
N PRO A 78 14.21 5.19 -2.65
CA PRO A 78 15.10 4.24 -1.99
C PRO A 78 15.39 3.04 -2.91
N PRO A 79 16.63 2.57 -3.03
CA PRO A 79 16.98 1.47 -3.94
C PRO A 79 16.23 0.15 -3.68
N SER A 80 15.74 -0.06 -2.45
CA SER A 80 14.96 -1.25 -2.09
C SER A 80 13.49 -1.18 -2.49
N LEU A 81 12.96 0.03 -2.73
CA LEU A 81 11.51 0.24 -2.83
C LEU A 81 10.85 -0.60 -3.93
N ILE A 82 11.48 -0.70 -5.10
CA ILE A 82 10.93 -1.46 -6.23
C ILE A 82 10.75 -2.94 -5.83
N LYS A 83 11.78 -3.54 -5.22
CA LYS A 83 11.74 -4.94 -4.77
C LYS A 83 10.67 -5.15 -3.70
N ASP A 84 10.52 -4.20 -2.77
CA ASP A 84 9.50 -4.26 -1.72
C ASP A 84 8.08 -4.19 -2.30
N VAL A 85 7.87 -3.34 -3.31
CA VAL A 85 6.59 -3.21 -4.02
C VAL A 85 6.28 -4.48 -4.82
N GLU A 86 7.25 -5.02 -5.58
CA GLU A 86 7.08 -6.28 -6.32
C GLU A 86 6.71 -7.44 -5.39
N ALA A 87 7.38 -7.55 -4.24
CA ALA A 87 7.07 -8.55 -3.24
C ALA A 87 5.65 -8.38 -2.66
N ALA A 88 5.21 -7.14 -2.46
CA ALA A 88 3.87 -6.85 -1.97
C ALA A 88 2.79 -7.17 -3.01
N VAL A 89 3.02 -6.83 -4.29
CA VAL A 89 2.13 -7.22 -5.41
C VAL A 89 2.02 -8.75 -5.48
N ALA A 90 3.13 -9.48 -5.42
CA ALA A 90 3.12 -10.94 -5.43
C ALA A 90 2.33 -11.55 -4.27
N GLN A 91 2.30 -10.88 -3.09
CA GLN A 91 1.45 -11.31 -1.98
C GLN A 91 -0.04 -11.07 -2.24
N ILE A 92 -0.41 -10.00 -2.93
CA ILE A 92 -1.80 -9.74 -3.33
C ILE A 92 -2.23 -10.80 -4.36
N GLU A 93 -1.40 -11.06 -5.36
CA GLU A 93 -1.61 -12.09 -6.38
C GLU A 93 -1.91 -13.45 -5.75
N LYS A 94 -1.06 -13.88 -4.80
CA LYS A 94 -1.24 -15.13 -4.06
C LYS A 94 -2.54 -15.17 -3.26
N GLN A 95 -2.95 -14.05 -2.67
CA GLN A 95 -4.17 -13.98 -1.87
C GLN A 95 -5.46 -14.02 -2.71
N LEU A 96 -5.41 -13.46 -3.92
CA LEU A 96 -6.57 -13.33 -4.81
C LEU A 96 -6.61 -14.39 -5.93
N GLY A 97 -5.53 -15.13 -6.15
CA GLY A 97 -5.43 -16.07 -7.27
C GLY A 97 -5.42 -15.37 -8.63
N LYS A 98 -4.97 -14.12 -8.68
CA LYS A 98 -4.89 -13.27 -9.88
C LYS A 98 -3.44 -12.88 -10.14
N LYS A 99 -3.12 -12.40 -11.34
CA LYS A 99 -1.76 -11.96 -11.68
C LYS A 99 -1.77 -10.59 -12.35
N PHE A 100 -0.92 -9.69 -11.90
CA PHE A 100 -0.79 -8.34 -12.43
C PHE A 100 -0.27 -8.41 -13.87
N GLY A 101 -1.00 -7.76 -14.78
CA GLY A 101 -0.71 -7.81 -16.22
C GLY A 101 -1.05 -9.14 -16.92
N ALA A 102 -1.78 -10.07 -16.28
CA ALA A 102 -2.15 -11.34 -16.92
C ALA A 102 -3.39 -11.23 -17.82
N ASN A 103 -3.35 -11.85 -18.99
CA ASN A 103 -4.36 -11.68 -20.03
C ASN A 103 -5.71 -12.31 -19.67
N ALA A 104 -5.73 -13.46 -18.98
CA ALA A 104 -6.98 -14.19 -18.71
C ALA A 104 -7.62 -13.87 -17.35
N ASN A 105 -6.80 -13.63 -16.31
CA ASN A 105 -7.28 -13.32 -14.96
C ASN A 105 -6.45 -12.17 -14.34
N PRO A 106 -6.61 -10.94 -14.86
CA PRO A 106 -5.80 -9.80 -14.47
C PRO A 106 -6.06 -9.39 -13.02
N LEU A 107 -4.99 -9.09 -12.29
CA LEU A 107 -5.04 -8.31 -11.05
C LEU A 107 -5.10 -6.83 -11.42
N LEU A 108 -6.13 -6.14 -10.92
CA LEU A 108 -6.27 -4.69 -11.02
C LEU A 108 -6.16 -4.09 -9.64
N VAL A 109 -5.53 -2.93 -9.53
CA VAL A 109 -5.33 -2.23 -8.25
C VAL A 109 -5.87 -0.80 -8.31
N SER A 110 -6.19 -0.26 -7.13
CA SER A 110 -6.47 1.15 -6.96
C SER A 110 -5.30 1.83 -6.26
N VAL A 111 -4.84 2.97 -6.76
CA VAL A 111 -3.81 3.79 -6.13
C VAL A 111 -4.47 5.01 -5.49
N ARG A 112 -4.23 5.20 -4.20
CA ARG A 112 -4.90 6.23 -3.39
C ARG A 112 -3.87 6.97 -2.55
N SER A 113 -3.86 8.29 -2.67
CA SER A 113 -3.05 9.14 -1.79
C SER A 113 -3.57 9.09 -0.35
N GLY A 114 -2.65 9.10 0.62
CA GLY A 114 -2.97 9.10 2.04
C GLY A 114 -1.88 9.82 2.84
N ALA A 115 -2.22 10.96 3.43
CA ALA A 115 -1.32 11.69 4.31
C ALA A 115 -1.65 11.42 5.78
N ARG A 116 -0.75 11.87 6.67
CA ARG A 116 -0.97 11.87 8.12
C ARG A 116 -2.29 12.54 8.46
N ASP A 117 -2.53 13.72 7.90
CA ASP A 117 -3.76 14.49 8.10
C ASP A 117 -4.60 14.56 6.84
N SER A 118 -5.91 14.70 7.03
CA SER A 118 -6.84 14.74 5.91
C SER A 118 -6.63 16.02 5.13
N MET A 119 -6.19 15.87 3.90
CA MET A 119 -6.00 16.97 2.95
C MET A 119 -6.98 16.79 1.78
N PRO A 120 -8.16 17.44 1.81
CA PRO A 120 -9.05 17.51 0.66
C PRO A 120 -8.31 18.16 -0.53
N GLY A 121 -8.39 17.57 -1.72
CA GLY A 121 -7.70 18.08 -2.92
C GLY A 121 -6.29 17.52 -3.15
N MET A 122 -5.85 16.50 -2.39
CA MET A 122 -4.68 15.70 -2.78
C MET A 122 -4.94 14.89 -4.06
N MET A 123 -3.85 14.35 -4.63
CA MET A 123 -3.83 13.50 -5.83
C MET A 123 -5.06 12.59 -5.95
N ASP A 124 -5.64 12.60 -7.16
CA ASP A 124 -6.81 11.82 -7.52
C ASP A 124 -6.60 10.32 -7.29
N THR A 125 -7.70 9.64 -6.96
CA THR A 125 -7.69 8.18 -6.83
C THR A 125 -7.72 7.56 -8.22
N ILE A 126 -6.68 6.79 -8.55
CA ILE A 126 -6.63 6.01 -9.79
C ILE A 126 -7.25 4.65 -9.53
N LEU A 127 -8.31 4.31 -10.27
CA LEU A 127 -8.92 2.99 -10.27
C LEU A 127 -8.51 2.19 -11.51
N ASN A 128 -8.63 0.87 -11.44
CA ASN A 128 -8.39 -0.05 -12.55
C ASN A 128 -6.96 -0.06 -13.12
N LEU A 129 -5.96 0.32 -12.31
CA LEU A 129 -4.57 0.24 -12.73
C LEU A 129 -4.19 -1.23 -12.98
N GLY A 130 -3.60 -1.48 -14.15
CA GLY A 130 -3.33 -2.82 -14.66
C GLY A 130 -4.11 -3.16 -15.92
N LEU A 131 -5.09 -2.33 -16.32
CA LEU A 131 -5.75 -2.45 -17.62
C LEU A 131 -4.86 -1.97 -18.77
N ASN A 132 -4.90 -2.72 -19.86
CA ASN A 132 -4.29 -2.49 -21.15
C ASN A 132 -5.10 -3.28 -22.22
N ASP A 133 -4.69 -3.19 -23.48
CA ASP A 133 -5.38 -3.82 -24.61
C ASP A 133 -5.55 -5.35 -24.47
N GLU A 134 -4.64 -6.03 -23.75
CA GLU A 134 -4.70 -7.48 -23.54
C GLU A 134 -5.53 -7.86 -22.31
N THR A 135 -5.35 -7.14 -21.20
CA THR A 135 -5.99 -7.44 -19.91
C THR A 135 -7.45 -7.02 -19.86
N VAL A 136 -7.88 -6.04 -20.68
CA VAL A 136 -9.29 -5.67 -20.80
C VAL A 136 -10.14 -6.83 -21.34
N GLU A 137 -9.59 -7.64 -22.24
CA GLU A 137 -10.27 -8.85 -22.75
C GLU A 137 -10.43 -9.92 -21.66
N GLY A 138 -9.42 -10.06 -20.80
CA GLY A 138 -9.51 -10.88 -19.59
C GLY A 138 -10.61 -10.44 -18.65
N LEU A 139 -10.72 -9.12 -18.43
CA LEU A 139 -11.79 -8.55 -17.61
C LEU A 139 -13.17 -8.76 -18.27
N ALA A 140 -13.28 -8.59 -19.58
CA ALA A 140 -14.52 -8.80 -20.34
C ALA A 140 -15.01 -10.25 -20.19
N THR A 141 -14.09 -11.21 -20.36
CA THR A 141 -14.37 -12.64 -20.23
C THR A 141 -14.72 -13.00 -18.79
N GLY A 142 -13.91 -12.59 -17.81
CA GLY A 142 -14.10 -12.93 -16.40
C GLY A 142 -15.33 -12.29 -15.76
N SER A 143 -15.79 -11.15 -16.26
CA SER A 143 -17.03 -10.50 -15.80
C SER A 143 -18.28 -10.95 -16.58
N GLY A 144 -18.11 -11.62 -17.73
CA GLY A 144 -19.20 -11.90 -18.66
C GLY A 144 -19.84 -10.63 -19.26
N ASN A 145 -19.16 -9.49 -19.20
CA ASN A 145 -19.70 -8.19 -19.57
C ASN A 145 -18.64 -7.32 -20.25
N SER A 146 -18.57 -7.44 -21.58
CA SER A 146 -17.62 -6.68 -22.40
C SER A 146 -17.82 -5.16 -22.27
N ARG A 147 -19.07 -4.67 -22.23
CA ARG A 147 -19.36 -3.24 -22.04
C ARG A 147 -18.73 -2.71 -20.75
N PHE A 148 -18.88 -3.45 -19.64
CA PHE A 148 -18.30 -3.08 -18.35
C PHE A 148 -16.77 -2.98 -18.42
N ALA A 149 -16.11 -3.98 -19.02
CA ALA A 149 -14.65 -3.99 -19.11
C ALA A 149 -14.10 -2.81 -19.93
N TRP A 150 -14.69 -2.54 -21.09
CA TRP A 150 -14.30 -1.40 -21.93
C TRP A 150 -14.68 -0.05 -21.32
N ASP A 151 -15.77 0.04 -20.54
CA ASP A 151 -16.08 1.24 -19.75
C ASP A 151 -15.03 1.50 -18.65
N CYS A 152 -14.56 0.44 -17.98
CA CYS A 152 -13.46 0.54 -17.03
C CYS A 152 -12.16 0.98 -17.71
N TYR A 153 -11.86 0.44 -18.89
CA TYR A 153 -10.63 0.76 -19.60
C TYR A 153 -10.60 2.21 -20.10
N ARG A 154 -11.68 2.70 -20.73
CA ARG A 154 -11.75 4.11 -21.15
C ARG A 154 -11.64 5.08 -19.97
N ARG A 155 -12.21 4.72 -18.80
CA ARG A 155 -12.12 5.55 -17.58
C ARG A 155 -10.72 5.55 -17.01
N PHE A 156 -10.04 4.41 -17.05
CA PHE A 156 -8.64 4.32 -16.63
C PHE A 156 -7.72 5.20 -17.46
N ILE A 157 -7.92 5.28 -18.78
CA ILE A 157 -7.15 6.17 -19.65
C ILE A 157 -7.46 7.66 -19.38
N GLN A 158 -8.68 7.97 -18.94
CA GLN A 158 -9.11 9.34 -18.69
C GLN A 158 -8.65 9.91 -17.33
N MET A 159 -8.50 9.05 -16.31
CA MET A 159 -8.04 9.44 -14.96
C MET A 159 -6.54 9.70 -14.95
#